data_AF-M1BVP6-F1
#
_entry.id   AF-M1BVP6-F1
#
_cell.length_a   1.000
_cell.length_b   1.000
_cell.length_c   1.000
_cell.angle_alpha   90.00
_cell.angle_beta   90.00
_cell.angle_gamma   90.00
#
_symmetry.space_group_name_H-M   'P 1'
#
loop_
_entity.id
_entity.type
_entity.pdbx_description
1 polymer ?
#
loop_
_entity_poly.entity_id
_entity_poly.type
_entity_poly.pdbx_seq_one_letter_code
_entity_poly.pdbx_strand_id
1 'polypeptide(L)' 'MEEIGQGLIKCGRPFLWVIREEKERGYLEEKLTCKEELEKQGKIVHWCSQVEAKCYNTRL' A
#
# COMPACT_ATOMS: atom_id res chain seq x y z
N MET A 1 -9.22 5.83 -6.90
CA MET A 1 -8.44 4.62 -6.53
C MET A 1 -9.21 3.33 -6.77
N GLU A 2 -10.54 3.31 -6.64
CA GLU A 2 -11.37 2.15 -7.00
C GLU A 2 -11.06 1.58 -8.39
N GLU A 3 -11.01 2.43 -9.42
CA GLU A 3 -10.77 2.00 -10.81
C GLU A 3 -9.39 1.35 -11.00
N ILE A 4 -8.37 1.85 -10.29
CA ILE A 4 -7.03 1.27 -10.29
C ILE A 4 -7.05 -0.10 -9.60
N GLY A 5 -7.74 -0.21 -8.47
CA GLY A 5 -7.92 -1.49 -7.77
C GLY A 5 -8.64 -2.53 -8.61
N GLN A 6 -9.74 -2.14 -9.25
CA GLN A 6 -10.46 -3.02 -10.18
C GLN A 6 -9.62 -3.37 -11.40
N GLY A 7 -8.81 -2.44 -11.91
CA GLY A 7 -7.89 -2.68 -13.02
C GLY A 7 -6.84 -3.72 -12.67
N LEU A 8 -6.24 -3.62 -11.48
CA LEU A 8 -5.25 -4.59 -10.99
C LEU A 8 -5.85 -5.98 -10.80
N ILE A 9 -7.04 -6.07 -10.20
CA ILE A 9 -7.76 -7.34 -10.03
C ILE A 9 -8.08 -7.98 -11.37
N LYS A 10 -8.57 -7.19 -12.33
CA LYS A 10 -8.87 -7.66 -13.70
C LYS A 10 -7.63 -8.08 -14.46
N CYS A 11 -6.47 -7.50 -14.15
CA CYS A 11 -5.20 -7.88 -14.76
C CYS A 11 -4.78 -9.30 -14.32
N GLY A 12 -5.17 -9.74 -13.12
CA GLY A 12 -4.97 -11.10 -12.63
C GLY A 12 -3.49 -11.49 -12.46
N ARG A 13 -2.59 -10.50 -12.42
CA ARG A 13 -1.16 -10.69 -12.26
C ARG A 13 -0.71 -10.22 -10.88
N PRO A 14 0.33 -10.84 -10.31
CA PRO A 14 0.92 -10.35 -9.07
C PRO A 14 1.40 -8.91 -9.25
N PHE A 15 1.05 -8.03 -8.32
CA PHE A 15 1.43 -6.62 -8.36
C PHE A 15 1.94 -6.14 -6.99
N LEU A 16 2.67 -5.03 -7.04
CA LEU A 16 3.10 -4.27 -5.86
C LEU A 16 2.58 -2.85 -6.00
N TRP A 17 1.62 -2.47 -5.15
CA TRP A 17 1.08 -1.11 -5.14
C TRP A 17 1.75 -0.32 -4.02
N VAL A 18 2.54 0.69 -4.40
CA VAL A 18 3.22 1.57 -3.46
C VAL A 18 2.40 2.85 -3.22
N ILE A 19 2.01 3.10 -1.97
CA ILE A 19 1.31 4.32 -1.55
C ILE A 19 2.34 5.33 -1.02
N ARG A 20 2.36 6.56 -1.53
CA ARG A 20 3.36 7.55 -1.10
C ARG A 20 2.87 8.46 0.02
N GLU A 21 1.61 8.83 0.02
CA GLU A 21 1.06 9.76 0.99
C GLU A 21 0.21 9.07 2.06
N GLU A 22 0.30 9.54 3.30
CA GLU A 22 -0.50 9.01 4.42
C GLU A 22 -2.01 9.25 4.21
N LYS A 23 -2.38 10.35 3.54
CA LYS A 23 -3.78 10.62 3.17
C LYS A 23 -4.34 9.58 2.19
N GLU A 24 -3.51 9.11 1.27
CA GLU A 24 -3.89 8.06 0.32
C GLU A 24 -4.06 6.71 1.03
N ARG A 25 -3.28 6.45 2.09
CA ARG A 25 -3.42 5.26 2.93
C ARG A 25 -4.81 5.17 3.55
N GLY A 26 -5.26 6.22 4.22
CA GLY A 26 -6.60 6.23 4.84
C GLY A 26 -7.71 6.00 3.81
N TYR A 27 -7.54 6.54 2.60
CA TYR A 27 -8.47 6.29 1.50
C TYR A 27 -8.44 4.83 1.01
N LEU A 28 -7.25 4.23 0.86
CA LEU A 28 -7.11 2.83 0.45
C LEU A 28 -7.59 1.84 1.52
N GLU A 29 -7.37 2.14 2.80
CA GLU A 29 -7.75 1.24 3.89
C GLU A 29 -9.24 1.30 4.22
N GLU A 30 -9.86 2.48 4.12
CA GLU A 30 -11.25 2.68 4.55
C GLU A 30 -12.27 2.67 3.39
N LYS A 31 -11.87 3.08 2.18
CA LYS A 31 -12.81 3.29 1.06
C LYS A 31 -12.74 2.28 -0.07
N LEU A 32 -11.70 1.43 -0.15
CA LEU A 32 -11.64 0.41 -1.19
C LEU A 32 -12.46 -0.82 -0.81
N THR A 33 -13.52 -1.04 -1.58
CA THR A 33 -14.35 -2.24 -1.42
C THR A 33 -13.65 -3.51 -1.87
N CYS A 34 -12.62 -3.40 -2.72
CA CYS A 34 -11.89 -4.52 -3.30
C CYS A 34 -10.52 -4.80 -2.64
N LYS A 35 -10.32 -4.31 -1.41
CA LYS A 35 -9.07 -4.47 -0.66
C LYS A 35 -8.69 -5.94 -0.43
N GLU A 36 -9.64 -6.78 -0.05
CA GLU A 36 -9.39 -8.21 0.22
C GLU A 36 -8.89 -8.95 -1.03
N GLU A 37 -9.52 -8.73 -2.19
CA GLU A 37 -9.07 -9.31 -3.46
C GLU A 37 -7.69 -8.78 -3.88
N LEU A 38 -7.41 -7.49 -3.65
CA LEU A 38 -6.11 -6.90 -3.92
C LEU A 38 -5.01 -7.54 -3.05
N GLU A 39 -5.27 -7.78 -1.76
CA GLU A 39 -4.31 -8.42 -0.84
C GLU A 39 -4.08 -9.90 -1.17
N LYS A 40 -5.07 -10.59 -1.76
CA LYS A 40 -4.90 -11.96 -2.27
C LYS A 40 -4.02 -12.03 -3.52
N GLN A 41 -4.10 -11.03 -4.40
CA GLN A 41 -3.36 -11.03 -5.66
C GLN A 41 -2.00 -10.33 -5.60
N GLY A 42 -1.83 -9.35 -4.71
CA GLY A 42 -0.64 -8.51 -4.65
C GLY A 42 -0.40 -7.93 -3.25
N LYS A 43 0.68 -7.16 -3.13
CA LYS A 43 0.97 -6.44 -1.89
C LYS A 43 0.75 -4.95 -2.08
N ILE A 44 0.03 -4.35 -1.14
CA ILE A 44 -0.05 -2.91 -1.01
C ILE A 44 0.94 -2.51 0.09
N VAL A 45 1.93 -1.69 -0.26
CA VAL A 45 2.97 -1.25 0.68
C VAL A 45 2.98 0.27 0.75
N HIS A 46 3.24 0.79 1.94
CA HIS A 46 3.51 2.21 2.08
C HIS A 46 4.97 2.48 1.70
N TRP A 47 5.19 3.53 0.92
CA TRP A 47 6.51 4.09 0.76
C TRP A 47 6.89 4.76 2.07
N CYS A 48 7.91 4.21 2.73
CA CYS A 48 8.58 4.92 3.81
C CYS A 48 9.78 5.65 3.18
N SER A 49 9.79 6.98 3.21
CA SER A 49 10.98 7.74 2.81
C SER A 49 12.12 7.35 3.76
N GLN A 50 13.21 6.81 3.21
CA GLN A 50 14.35 6.21 3.92
C GLN A 50 15.20 7.20 4.73
N VAL A 51 14.63 8.28 5.25
CA VAL A 51 15.31 9.19 6.19
C VAL A 51 14.86 9.01 7.64
N GLU A 52 13.87 8.16 7.90
CA GLU A 52 13.48 7.77 9.26
C GLU A 52 13.63 6.27 9.53
N ALA A 53 14.65 5.65 8.94
CA ALA A 53 15.30 4.52 9.61
C ALA A 53 16.14 5.06 10.78
N LYS A 54 15.48 5.67 11.79
CA LYS A 54 16.14 5.96 13.05
C LYS A 54 16.46 4.60 13.68
N CYS A 55 17.70 4.15 13.49
CA CYS A 55 18.28 3.11 14.33
C CYS A 55 17.98 3.50 15.78
N TYR A 56 17.20 2.70 16.49
CA TYR A 56 17.18 2.70 17.95
C TYR A 56 18.55 2.22 18.44
N ASN A 57 19.57 3.07 18.32
CA ASN A 57 20.89 2.83 18.89
C ASN A 57 21.56 4.15 19.28
N THR A 58 21.03 4.76 20.35
CA THR A 58 21.73 5.66 21.28
C THR A 58 20.76 5.89 22.43
N ARG A 59 21.03 5.64 23.71
CA ARG A 59 22.26 5.52 24.49
C ARG A 59 22.08 4.46 25.59
N LEU A 60 23.22 3.92 26.00
CA LEU A 60 23.54 3.38 27.33
C LEU A 60 22.74 3.99 28.48
#